data_AF-A0A6B3F0S9-F1
#
_entry.id   AF-A0A6B3F0S9-F1
#
_cell.length_a   1.000
_cell.length_b   1.000
_cell.length_c   1.000
_cell.angle_alpha   90.00
_cell.angle_beta   90.00
_cell.angle_gamma   90.00
#
_symmetry.space_group_name_H-M   'P 1'
#
loop_
_entity.id
_entity.type
_entity.pdbx_description
1 polymer ?
#
loop_
_entity_poly.entity_id
_entity_poly.type
_entity_poly.pdbx_seq_one_letter_code
_entity_poly.pdbx_strand_id
1 'polypeptide(L)'
;MSTARSRSATREPDTTARPPLVRELLLVVGLFLIYKLGRKLANGHISEAYRNADHIWDLERYLRLPSETDIQGLLLHSDSLVHLANTYYATVHFPLTLAFLVWLYW
;
A
#
# COMPACT_ATOMS: atom_id res chain seq x y z
N MET A 1 55.65 -29.04 -25.01
CA MET A 1 54.68 -29.37 -23.93
C MET A 1 54.95 -28.37 -22.80
N SER A 2 54.05 -27.53 -22.29
CA SER A 2 52.60 -27.49 -22.30
C SER A 2 52.17 -26.01 -22.17
N THR A 3 51.32 -25.55 -23.09
CA THR A 3 50.65 -24.25 -23.03
C THR A 3 49.74 -24.22 -21.81
N ALA A 4 49.94 -23.27 -20.89
CA ALA A 4 49.02 -22.96 -19.81
C ALA A 4 47.72 -22.42 -20.41
N ARG A 5 46.85 -23.35 -20.81
CA ARG A 5 45.51 -23.11 -21.34
C ARG A 5 44.68 -22.44 -20.25
N SER A 6 44.48 -21.13 -20.42
CA SER A 6 43.27 -20.38 -20.09
C SER A 6 42.29 -21.13 -19.18
N ARG A 7 42.44 -20.97 -17.87
CA ARG A 7 41.28 -21.00 -16.98
C ARG A 7 40.65 -19.60 -17.02
N SER A 8 40.07 -19.28 -18.17
CA SER A 8 38.88 -18.44 -18.15
C SER A 8 37.82 -19.30 -17.47
N ALA A 9 37.79 -19.23 -16.13
CA ALA A 9 36.58 -19.55 -15.41
C ALA A 9 35.58 -18.48 -15.88
N THR A 10 34.92 -18.78 -17.00
CA THR A 10 33.69 -18.13 -17.40
C THR A 10 32.80 -18.24 -16.18
N ARG A 11 32.75 -17.16 -15.40
CA ARG A 11 31.73 -17.00 -14.38
C ARG A 11 30.46 -16.96 -15.21
N GLU A 12 29.79 -18.11 -15.28
CA GLU A 12 28.43 -18.24 -15.80
C GLU A 12 27.67 -17.00 -15.32
N PRO A 13 26.98 -16.28 -16.21
CA PRO A 13 26.18 -15.15 -15.78
C PRO A 13 25.24 -15.70 -14.71
N ASP A 14 25.41 -15.19 -13.49
CA ASP A 14 24.45 -15.38 -12.40
C ASP A 14 23.20 -14.63 -12.86
N THR A 15 22.47 -15.28 -13.75
CA THR A 15 21.22 -14.81 -14.29
C THR A 15 20.29 -15.07 -13.14
N THR A 16 20.21 -14.11 -12.21
CA THR A 16 19.27 -14.12 -11.10
C THR A 16 17.92 -14.46 -11.71
N ALA A 17 17.52 -15.72 -11.62
CA ALA A 17 16.35 -16.23 -12.33
C ALA A 17 15.16 -15.57 -11.66
N ARG A 18 14.68 -14.49 -12.28
CA ARG A 18 13.61 -13.69 -11.70
C ARG A 18 12.41 -14.61 -11.48
N PRO A 19 11.79 -14.58 -10.28
CA PRO A 19 10.61 -15.39 -10.03
C PRO A 19 9.56 -15.04 -11.10
N PRO A 20 8.83 -16.04 -11.64
CA PRO A 20 7.95 -15.81 -12.77
C PRO A 20 6.84 -14.82 -12.39
N LEU A 21 6.52 -13.85 -13.27
CA LEU A 21 5.42 -12.88 -13.11
C LEU A 21 4.12 -13.50 -12.59
N VAL A 22 3.81 -14.72 -13.04
CA VAL A 22 2.62 -15.47 -12.61
C VAL A 22 2.65 -15.75 -11.11
N ARG A 23 3.83 -16.12 -10.55
CA ARG A 23 4.00 -16.36 -9.12
C ARG A 23 3.80 -15.08 -8.30
N GLU A 24 4.34 -13.95 -8.75
CA GLU A 24 4.17 -12.67 -8.05
C GLU A 24 2.72 -12.18 -8.12
N LEU A 25 2.07 -12.29 -9.26
CA LEU A 25 0.64 -11.98 -9.40
C LEU A 25 -0.20 -12.86 -8.48
N LEU A 26 0.08 -14.17 -8.42
CA LEU A 26 -0.60 -15.09 -7.50
C LEU A 26 -0.34 -14.74 -6.04
N LEU A 27 0.87 -14.29 -5.69
CA LEU A 27 1.19 -13.82 -4.34
C LEU A 27 0.42 -12.55 -4.00
N VAL A 28 0.38 -11.55 -4.89
CA VAL A 28 -0.37 -10.31 -4.68
C VAL A 28 -1.86 -10.59 -4.55
N VAL A 29 -2.43 -11.39 -5.45
CA VAL A 29 -3.85 -11.77 -5.42
C VAL A 29 -4.16 -12.59 -4.16
N GLY A 30 -3.31 -13.56 -3.81
CA GLY A 30 -3.48 -14.38 -2.61
C GLY A 30 -3.44 -13.53 -1.33
N LEU A 31 -2.44 -12.66 -1.21
CA LEU A 31 -2.30 -11.76 -0.07
C LEU A 31 -3.48 -10.76 0.00
N PHE A 32 -3.93 -10.25 -1.15
CA PHE A 32 -5.09 -9.38 -1.24
C PHE A 32 -6.38 -10.07 -0.79
N LEU A 33 -6.58 -11.34 -1.17
CA LEU A 33 -7.71 -12.14 -0.71
C LEU A 33 -7.65 -12.40 0.79
N ILE A 34 -6.49 -12.77 1.33
CA ILE A 34 -6.29 -12.96 2.78
C ILE A 34 -6.62 -11.67 3.53
N TYR A 35 -6.10 -10.52 3.08
CA TYR A 35 -6.42 -9.22 3.63
C TYR A 35 -7.93 -8.93 3.58
N LYS A 36 -8.58 -9.19 2.45
CA LYS A 36 -10.02 -8.96 2.27
C LYS A 36 -10.86 -9.85 3.20
N LEU A 37 -10.46 -11.11 3.39
CA LEU A 37 -11.08 -12.02 4.35
C LEU A 37 -10.88 -11.56 5.79
N GLY A 38 -9.65 -11.21 6.17
CA GLY A 38 -9.34 -10.66 7.49
C GLY A 38 -10.14 -9.39 7.78
N ARG A 39 -10.23 -8.48 6.81
CA ARG A 39 -11.06 -7.27 6.90
C ARG A 39 -12.55 -7.60 7.05
N LYS A 40 -13.06 -8.60 6.34
CA LYS A 40 -14.45 -9.04 6.46
C LYS A 40 -14.73 -9.62 7.86
N LEU A 41 -13.78 -10.34 8.45
CA LEU A 41 -13.90 -10.88 9.81
C LEU A 41 -13.80 -9.77 10.87
N ALA A 42 -12.93 -8.77 10.67
CA ALA A 42 -12.84 -7.61 11.53
C ALA A 42 -14.10 -6.71 11.44
N ASN A 43 -14.75 -6.69 10.28
CA ASN A 43 -16.06 -6.05 10.09
C ASN A 43 -17.14 -6.83 10.85
N GLY A 44 -17.37 -6.45 12.10
CA GLY A 44 -18.36 -7.05 13.00
C GLY A 44 -18.33 -6.40 14.39
N HIS A 45 -17.20 -5.81 14.77
CA HIS A 45 -17.04 -5.08 16.02
C HIS A 45 -17.43 -3.59 15.91
N ILE A 46 -18.45 -3.27 15.10
CA ILE A 46 -18.85 -1.88 14.85
C ILE A 46 -19.19 -1.18 16.16
N SER A 47 -19.96 -1.84 17.04
CA SER A 47 -20.33 -1.28 18.35
C SER A 47 -19.13 -1.04 19.28
N GLU A 48 -18.10 -1.89 19.20
CA GLU A 48 -16.87 -1.69 19.97
C GLU A 48 -15.99 -0.59 19.37
N ALA A 49 -15.94 -0.49 18.03
CA ALA A 49 -15.28 0.62 17.35
C ALA A 49 -15.93 1.97 17.71
N TYR A 50 -17.26 2.06 17.78
CA TYR A 50 -17.96 3.26 18.23
C TYR A 50 -17.64 3.58 19.69
N ARG A 51 -17.68 2.59 20.60
CA ARG A 51 -17.31 2.81 22.00
C ARG A 51 -15.86 3.32 22.15
N ASN A 52 -14.94 2.78 21.37
CA ASN A 52 -13.56 3.26 21.35
C ASN A 52 -13.46 4.68 20.78
N ALA A 53 -14.25 5.00 19.73
CA ALA A 53 -14.32 6.34 19.18
C ALA A 53 -14.85 7.35 20.22
N ASP A 54 -15.88 6.99 20.99
CA ASP A 54 -16.41 7.82 22.07
C ASP A 54 -15.35 8.11 23.14
N HIS A 55 -14.57 7.08 23.54
CA HIS A 55 -13.47 7.27 24.49
C HIS A 55 -12.38 8.21 23.95
N ILE A 56 -12.03 8.09 22.67
CA ILE A 56 -11.05 8.97 22.02
C ILE A 56 -11.60 10.40 21.96
N TRP A 57 -12.86 10.56 21.57
CA TRP A 57 -13.54 11.86 21.51
C TRP A 57 -13.54 12.56 22.88
N ASP A 58 -13.87 11.84 23.95
CA ASP A 58 -13.85 12.39 25.31
C ASP A 58 -12.44 12.83 25.73
N LEU A 59 -11.41 12.05 25.37
CA LEU A 59 -10.01 12.40 25.60
C LEU A 59 -9.60 13.65 24.82
N GLU A 60 -9.99 13.78 23.56
CA GLU A 60 -9.75 14.97 22.75
C GLU A 60 -10.39 16.22 23.38
N ARG A 61 -11.64 16.09 23.89
CA ARG A 61 -12.32 17.20 24.57
C ARG A 61 -11.71 17.54 25.91
N TYR A 62 -11.22 16.55 26.66
CA TYR A 62 -10.44 16.78 27.87
C TYR A 62 -9.15 17.54 27.58
N LEU A 63 -8.44 17.18 26.51
CA LEU A 63 -7.20 17.83 26.08
C LEU A 63 -7.41 19.12 25.28
N ARG A 64 -8.68 19.48 25.00
CA ARG A 64 -9.07 20.64 24.17
C ARG A 64 -8.44 20.62 22.77
N LEU A 65 -8.33 19.44 22.17
CA LEU A 65 -7.88 19.29 20.79
C LEU A 65 -8.99 19.71 19.80
N PRO A 66 -8.61 20.21 18.61
CA PRO A 66 -9.57 20.47 17.54
C PRO A 66 -10.21 19.15 17.08
N SER A 67 -11.51 19.18 16.74
CA SER A 67 -12.18 17.98 16.27
C SER A 67 -11.80 17.66 14.82
N GLU A 68 -11.82 16.36 14.47
CA GLU A 68 -11.62 15.93 13.09
C GLU A 68 -12.62 16.61 12.14
N THR A 69 -13.86 16.81 12.58
CA THR A 69 -14.90 17.48 11.78
C THR A 69 -14.56 18.95 11.50
N ASP A 70 -13.94 19.66 12.45
CA ASP A 70 -13.52 21.05 12.23
C ASP A 70 -12.41 21.12 11.17
N ILE A 71 -11.41 20.25 11.27
CA ILE A 71 -10.29 20.17 10.32
C ILE A 71 -10.78 19.72 8.94
N GLN A 72 -11.63 18.70 8.90
CA GLN A 72 -12.22 18.19 7.66
C GLN A 72 -13.12 19.23 7.02
N GLY A 73 -13.88 20.00 7.80
CA GLY A 73 -14.73 21.09 7.32
C GLY A 73 -13.95 22.19 6.62
N LEU A 74 -12.74 22.51 7.09
CA LEU A 74 -11.84 23.47 6.43
C LEU A 74 -11.39 22.95 5.05
N LEU A 75 -11.06 21.67 4.95
CA LEU A 75 -10.67 21.02 3.69
C LEU A 75 -11.86 20.91 2.72
N LEU A 76 -13.05 20.60 3.24
CA LEU A 76 -14.28 20.47 2.48
C LEU A 76 -14.87 21.82 2.03
N HIS A 77 -14.38 22.95 2.55
CA HIS A 77 -14.86 24.27 2.14
C HIS A 77 -14.54 24.61 0.67
N SER A 78 -13.60 23.89 0.06
CA SER A 78 -13.22 24.06 -1.33
C SER A 78 -13.53 22.81 -2.13
N ASP A 79 -14.66 22.83 -2.84
CA ASP A 79 -15.04 21.76 -3.77
C ASP A 79 -13.92 21.47 -4.78
N SER A 80 -13.22 22.50 -5.26
CA SER A 80 -12.09 22.35 -6.17
C SER A 80 -10.92 21.56 -5.57
N LEU A 81 -10.57 21.79 -4.30
CA LEU A 81 -9.51 21.03 -3.63
C LEU A 81 -9.93 19.58 -3.39
N VAL A 82 -11.18 19.36 -2.98
CA VAL A 82 -11.74 18.02 -2.79
C VAL A 82 -11.74 17.25 -4.12
N HIS A 83 -12.21 17.88 -5.20
CA HIS A 83 -12.20 17.28 -6.53
C HIS A 83 -10.79 16.98 -7.01
N LEU A 84 -9.83 17.88 -6.79
CA LEU A 84 -8.44 17.65 -7.16
C LEU A 84 -7.83 16.50 -6.37
N ALA A 85 -8.01 16.48 -5.05
CA ALA A 85 -7.49 15.42 -4.18
C ALA A 85 -8.08 14.05 -4.55
N ASN A 86 -9.39 13.98 -4.77
CA ASN A 86 -10.07 12.76 -5.22
C ASN A 86 -9.59 12.33 -6.61
N THR A 87 -9.43 13.27 -7.54
CA THR A 87 -8.93 12.98 -8.90
C THR A 87 -7.49 12.49 -8.86
N TYR A 88 -6.62 13.12 -8.07
CA TYR A 88 -5.25 12.69 -7.86
C TYR A 88 -5.18 11.28 -7.28
N TYR A 89 -5.99 11.02 -6.25
CA TYR A 89 -6.07 9.70 -5.63
C TYR A 89 -6.51 8.64 -6.65
N ALA A 90 -7.54 8.92 -7.44
CA ALA A 90 -8.05 7.98 -8.43
C ALA A 90 -7.09 7.77 -9.62
N THR A 91 -6.51 8.85 -10.15
CA THR A 91 -5.82 8.84 -11.46
C THR A 91 -4.29 8.81 -11.36
N VAL A 92 -3.71 9.22 -10.24
CA VAL A 92 -2.25 9.23 -10.05
C VAL A 92 -1.82 8.14 -9.09
N HIS A 93 -2.44 8.05 -7.91
CA HIS A 93 -1.97 7.13 -6.87
C HIS A 93 -1.99 5.68 -7.34
N PHE A 94 -3.13 5.18 -7.84
CA PHE A 94 -3.23 3.78 -8.28
C PHE A 94 -2.32 3.43 -9.47
N PRO A 95 -2.29 4.21 -10.57
CA PRO A 95 -1.39 3.90 -11.67
C PRO A 95 0.08 4.02 -11.27
N LEU A 96 0.44 4.97 -10.41
CA LEU A 96 1.81 5.11 -9.92
C LEU A 96 2.21 3.92 -9.05
N THR A 97 1.33 3.43 -8.15
CA THR A 97 1.59 2.20 -7.39
C THR A 97 1.78 1.01 -8.31
N LEU A 98 0.96 0.86 -9.35
CA LEU A 98 1.12 -0.22 -10.33
C LEU A 98 2.45 -0.09 -11.10
N ALA A 99 2.77 1.10 -11.58
CA ALA A 99 4.04 1.37 -12.28
C ALA A 99 5.24 1.09 -11.37
N PHE A 100 5.15 1.43 -10.09
CA PHE A 100 6.19 1.14 -9.11
C PHE A 100 6.39 -0.37 -8.89
N LEU A 101 5.31 -1.14 -8.82
CA LEU A 101 5.40 -2.61 -8.75
C LEU A 101 6.04 -3.20 -10.00
N VAL A 102 5.69 -2.71 -11.20
CA VAL A 102 6.31 -3.12 -12.47
C VAL A 102 7.80 -2.74 -12.50
N TRP A 103 8.14 -1.56 -12.00
CA TRP A 103 9.53 -1.10 -11.93
C TRP A 103 10.38 -1.96 -11.00
N LEU A 104 9.87 -2.34 -9.82
CA LEU A 104 10.59 -3.24 -8.90
C LEU A 104 10.82 -4.64 -9.48
N TYR A 105 9.96 -5.08 -10.41
CA TYR A 105 10.12 -6.35 -11.12
C TYR A 105 11.21 -6.30 -12.20
N TRP A 106 11.52 -5.11 -12.72
CA TRP A 106 12.48 -4.90 -13.79
C TRP A 106 13.90 -4.70 -13.28
#